data_AF-A0A5N6C3L6-F1
#
_entry.id   AF-A0A5N6C3L6-F1
#
_cell.length_a   1.000
_cell.length_b   1.000
_cell.length_c   1.000
_cell.angle_alpha   90.00
_cell.angle_beta   90.00
_cell.angle_gamma   90.00
#
_symmetry.space_group_name_H-M   'P 1'
#
loop_
_entity.id
_entity.type
_entity.pdbx_description
1 polymer ?
#
loop_
_entity_poly.entity_id
_entity_poly.type
_entity_poly.pdbx_seq_one_letter_code
_entity_poly.pdbx_strand_id
1 'polypeptide(L)'
;MAEPLPPIGEVAAGSVPYGLRRVYLNIRLACRVACVMMTIAMGTLPPAVACAAGAACCAYDLLAFRFFRRGGRIRLRYRLALDSADVAAWALALGRPLDAPSLLAAPLAAETVIERGAAGVLVPLVVGGVTSLALRLGSRPESVAPFVWPAFGLVQGLLLARYLQRRVHRRLRTAAAEREAAYSQAVLAGRNSVAVGADTIVDVLTRTWPLLAVPGRSAGSPLSAWRRRLAEETADHAEYLRTALLRWEQRHNASSPDLSRDVEFPPAADGGLLLSPPQVAALGAALDALGLSGRVEVAVTRASPLGGEQTLRVAGRRVVLPADGRPSVPPLDLGPPIIAIGGAGSLVHSWPDMDGVPLAATVPLALLAWCLACWAHVLVARRGTAAHGAVLAAALGYGALDAAVSTTLLGNVSAGGLTRLPFLHFLLWTGPLAAMYLRDLTPRRRAGAVAFLLLVVCGCAWLLPHVVSLADLSALVWPLALTAGASGLRDLLDHDTRAFADSVVRAHDAAAAAGFATGRDDVLRLVEDAVNEASERVAVHRDVLDPAFVPEIERRLALVNERLVAIRCG
;
A
#
# COMPACT_ATOMS: atom_id res chain seq x y z
N MET A 1 4.04 -3.37 25.93
CA MET A 1 3.70 -4.27 24.79
C MET A 1 3.37 -3.40 23.59
N ALA A 2 4.18 -3.45 22.53
CA ALA A 2 3.94 -2.65 21.32
C ALA A 2 2.68 -3.13 20.59
N GLU A 3 1.91 -2.19 20.05
CA GLU A 3 0.68 -2.46 19.31
C GLU A 3 0.97 -3.42 18.13
N PRO A 4 0.24 -4.53 17.98
CA PRO A 4 0.43 -5.44 16.86
C PRO A 4 -0.01 -4.77 15.55
N LEU A 5 0.67 -5.09 14.44
CA LEU A 5 0.21 -4.64 13.13
C LEU A 5 -1.18 -5.24 12.83
N PRO A 6 -2.05 -4.50 12.13
CA PRO A 6 -3.38 -5.00 11.81
C PRO A 6 -3.30 -6.29 10.98
N PRO A 7 -4.15 -7.29 11.23
CA PRO A 7 -4.20 -8.51 10.43
C PRO A 7 -4.52 -8.19 8.95
N ILE A 8 -4.15 -9.09 8.05
CA ILE A 8 -4.36 -8.97 6.58
C ILE A 8 -5.79 -8.55 6.23
N GLY A 9 -6.77 -9.05 6.98
CA GLY A 9 -8.18 -8.71 6.79
C GLY A 9 -8.48 -7.23 6.99
N GLU A 10 -7.82 -6.57 7.94
CA GLU A 10 -8.08 -5.18 8.36
C GLU A 10 -7.44 -4.12 7.45
N VAL A 11 -6.32 -4.45 6.80
CA VAL A 11 -5.58 -3.51 5.90
C VAL A 11 -6.41 -3.05 4.70
N ALA A 12 -7.47 -3.79 4.36
CA ALA A 12 -8.42 -3.45 3.30
C ALA A 12 -9.86 -3.91 3.63
N ALA A 13 -10.19 -4.10 4.92
CA ALA A 13 -11.45 -4.71 5.38
C ALA A 13 -12.70 -3.97 4.89
N GLY A 14 -12.61 -2.65 4.78
CA GLY A 14 -13.74 -1.77 4.47
C GLY A 14 -13.84 -1.41 2.99
N SER A 15 -12.79 -0.82 2.42
CA SER A 15 -12.86 -0.20 1.09
C SER A 15 -12.98 -1.19 -0.06
N VAL A 16 -12.22 -2.28 -0.04
CA VAL A 16 -12.12 -3.21 -1.16
C VAL A 16 -13.40 -4.04 -1.30
N PRO A 17 -13.92 -4.73 -0.27
CA PRO A 17 -15.17 -5.47 -0.40
C PRO A 17 -16.36 -4.56 -0.71
N TYR A 18 -16.42 -3.38 -0.11
CA TYR A 18 -17.50 -2.41 -0.38
C TYR A 18 -17.43 -1.85 -1.80
N GLY A 19 -16.25 -1.41 -2.24
CA GLY A 19 -16.01 -0.91 -3.59
C GLY A 19 -16.34 -1.95 -4.65
N LEU A 20 -15.92 -3.20 -4.42
CA LEU A 20 -16.27 -4.32 -5.27
C LEU A 20 -17.77 -4.56 -5.33
N ARG A 21 -18.45 -4.66 -4.18
CA ARG A 21 -19.91 -4.83 -4.12
C ARG A 21 -20.67 -3.71 -4.82
N ARG A 22 -20.16 -2.48 -4.80
CA ARG A 22 -20.74 -1.34 -5.52
C ARG A 22 -20.56 -1.48 -7.03
N VAL A 23 -19.36 -1.80 -7.52
CA VAL A 23 -19.12 -2.08 -8.94
C VAL A 23 -20.00 -3.25 -9.40
N TYR A 24 -20.11 -4.30 -8.60
CA TYR A 24 -20.95 -5.47 -8.86
C TYR A 24 -22.45 -5.15 -8.93
N LEU A 25 -22.99 -4.34 -8.02
CA LEU A 25 -24.38 -3.87 -8.10
C LEU A 25 -24.65 -3.17 -9.43
N ASN A 26 -23.75 -2.28 -9.83
CA ASN A 26 -23.91 -1.51 -11.06
C ASN A 26 -23.91 -2.40 -12.31
N ILE A 27 -23.04 -3.43 -12.36
CA ILE A 27 -23.08 -4.43 -13.42
C ILE A 27 -24.45 -5.10 -13.49
N ARG A 28 -25.00 -5.56 -12.35
CA ARG A 28 -26.32 -6.22 -12.34
C ARG A 28 -27.42 -5.30 -12.83
N LEU A 29 -27.45 -4.04 -12.38
CA LEU A 29 -28.44 -3.06 -12.82
C LEU A 29 -28.35 -2.79 -14.34
N ALA A 30 -27.14 -2.68 -14.89
CA ALA A 30 -26.94 -2.54 -16.34
C ALA A 30 -27.42 -3.79 -17.11
N CYS A 31 -27.13 -5.00 -16.61
CA CYS A 31 -27.67 -6.24 -17.18
C CYS A 31 -29.20 -6.23 -17.17
N ARG A 32 -29.86 -5.75 -16.10
CA ARG A 32 -31.34 -5.67 -16.03
C ARG A 32 -31.90 -4.81 -17.15
N VAL A 33 -31.34 -3.61 -17.31
CA VAL A 33 -31.76 -2.68 -18.36
C VAL A 33 -31.58 -3.31 -19.73
N ALA A 34 -30.43 -3.95 -19.97
CA ALA A 34 -30.17 -4.64 -21.23
C ALA A 34 -31.17 -5.78 -21.50
N CYS A 35 -31.45 -6.63 -20.52
CA CYS A 35 -32.43 -7.71 -20.66
C CYS A 35 -33.84 -7.19 -20.95
N VAL A 36 -34.28 -6.13 -20.26
CA VAL A 36 -35.58 -5.49 -20.52
C VAL A 36 -35.63 -4.91 -21.93
N MET A 37 -34.61 -4.16 -22.34
CA MET A 37 -34.59 -3.55 -23.67
C MET A 37 -34.57 -4.60 -24.79
N MET A 38 -33.77 -5.67 -24.65
CA MET A 38 -33.72 -6.74 -25.65
C MET A 38 -35.04 -7.53 -25.72
N THR A 39 -35.71 -7.81 -24.59
CA THR A 39 -37.02 -8.49 -24.61
C THR A 39 -38.10 -7.63 -25.27
N ILE A 40 -38.08 -6.31 -25.06
CA ILE A 40 -38.97 -5.35 -25.73
C ILE A 40 -38.66 -5.29 -27.23
N ALA A 41 -37.39 -5.13 -27.60
CA ALA A 41 -36.96 -5.00 -28.99
C ALA A 41 -37.27 -6.26 -29.82
N MET A 42 -37.15 -7.44 -29.23
CA MET A 42 -37.49 -8.71 -29.88
C MET A 42 -38.98 -9.08 -29.79
N GLY A 43 -39.78 -8.34 -29.02
CA GLY A 43 -41.19 -8.63 -28.82
C GLY A 43 -41.46 -9.96 -28.10
N THR A 44 -40.51 -10.49 -27.31
CA THR A 44 -40.68 -11.77 -26.62
C THR A 44 -41.56 -11.67 -25.38
N LEU A 45 -41.68 -10.47 -24.81
CA LEU A 45 -42.57 -10.15 -23.69
C LEU A 45 -43.28 -8.82 -23.94
N PRO A 46 -44.51 -8.64 -23.43
CA PRO A 46 -45.17 -7.34 -23.42
C PRO A 46 -44.32 -6.30 -22.64
N PRO A 47 -44.18 -5.05 -23.13
CA PRO A 47 -43.31 -4.06 -22.49
C PRO A 47 -43.60 -3.81 -21.01
N ALA A 48 -44.88 -3.78 -20.63
CA ALA A 48 -45.28 -3.61 -19.23
C ALA A 48 -44.77 -4.76 -18.33
N VAL A 49 -44.81 -6.00 -18.83
CA VAL A 49 -44.35 -7.19 -18.09
C VAL A 49 -42.83 -7.20 -17.98
N ALA A 50 -42.12 -6.91 -19.08
CA ALA A 50 -40.66 -6.81 -19.09
C ALA A 50 -40.17 -5.72 -18.11
N CYS A 51 -40.77 -4.53 -18.15
CA CYS A 51 -40.44 -3.44 -17.23
C CYS A 51 -40.75 -3.79 -15.77
N ALA A 52 -41.89 -4.42 -15.48
CA ALA A 52 -42.24 -4.83 -14.12
C ALA A 52 -41.27 -5.88 -13.56
N ALA A 53 -40.91 -6.89 -14.36
CA ALA A 53 -39.92 -7.90 -13.98
C ALA A 53 -38.54 -7.28 -13.75
N GLY A 54 -38.08 -6.42 -14.65
CA GLY A 54 -36.82 -5.68 -14.50
C GLY A 54 -36.80 -4.81 -13.25
N ALA A 55 -37.87 -4.07 -12.98
CA ALA A 55 -38.00 -3.24 -11.78
C ALA A 55 -37.96 -4.06 -10.48
N ALA A 56 -38.66 -5.20 -10.44
CA ALA A 56 -38.62 -6.11 -9.30
C ALA A 56 -37.21 -6.67 -9.06
N CYS A 57 -36.51 -7.08 -10.12
CA CYS A 57 -35.12 -7.54 -10.05
C CYS A 57 -34.16 -6.43 -9.59
N CYS A 58 -34.30 -5.20 -10.11
CA CYS A 58 -33.52 -4.04 -9.66
C CYS A 58 -33.77 -3.73 -8.17
N ALA A 59 -35.02 -3.81 -7.71
CA ALA A 59 -35.36 -3.62 -6.31
C ALA A 59 -34.69 -4.67 -5.42
N TYR A 60 -34.71 -5.94 -5.84
CA TYR A 60 -33.96 -7.01 -5.17
C TYR A 60 -32.45 -6.70 -5.09
N ASP A 61 -31.83 -6.31 -6.20
CA ASP A 61 -30.39 -6.00 -6.27
C ASP A 61 -30.03 -4.82 -5.31
N LEU A 62 -30.86 -3.78 -5.27
CA LEU A 62 -30.69 -2.63 -4.36
C LEU A 62 -30.90 -2.99 -2.89
N LEU A 63 -31.89 -3.83 -2.58
CA LEU A 63 -32.15 -4.31 -1.21
C LEU A 63 -31.00 -5.20 -0.72
N ALA A 64 -30.51 -6.10 -1.57
CA ALA A 64 -29.34 -6.93 -1.27
C ALA A 64 -28.10 -6.07 -1.01
N PHE A 65 -27.83 -5.08 -1.85
CA PHE A 65 -26.72 -4.14 -1.63
C PHE A 65 -26.86 -3.36 -0.32
N ARG A 66 -28.06 -2.85 0.00
CA ARG A 66 -28.32 -2.15 1.26
C ARG A 66 -28.11 -3.06 2.47
N PHE A 67 -28.46 -4.34 2.37
CA PHE A 67 -28.20 -5.34 3.40
C PHE A 67 -26.70 -5.60 3.58
N PHE A 68 -25.94 -5.76 2.49
CA PHE A 68 -24.48 -5.91 2.52
C PHE A 68 -23.78 -4.68 3.10
N ARG A 69 -24.28 -3.47 2.80
CA ARG A 69 -23.74 -2.21 3.35
C ARG A 69 -23.86 -2.13 4.86
N ARG A 70 -24.86 -2.79 5.46
CA ARG A 70 -25.06 -2.87 6.92
C ARG A 70 -24.28 -4.01 7.58
N GLY A 71 -23.36 -4.66 6.86
CA GLY A 71 -22.59 -5.79 7.37
C GLY A 71 -23.32 -7.13 7.30
N GLY A 72 -24.53 -7.17 6.71
CA GLY A 72 -25.26 -8.40 6.51
C GLY A 72 -24.52 -9.37 5.57
N ARG A 73 -24.65 -10.68 5.83
CA ARG A 73 -24.10 -11.73 4.96
C ARG A 73 -25.22 -12.66 4.51
N ILE A 74 -25.45 -12.76 3.21
CA ILE A 74 -26.37 -13.75 2.64
C ILE A 74 -25.58 -15.05 2.43
N ARG A 75 -26.11 -16.18 2.90
CA ARG A 75 -25.45 -17.47 2.68
C ARG A 75 -25.40 -17.77 1.18
N LEU A 76 -24.22 -18.16 0.69
CA LEU A 76 -23.96 -18.48 -0.72
C LEU A 76 -25.04 -19.36 -1.35
N ARG A 77 -25.50 -20.41 -0.65
CA ARG A 77 -26.53 -21.33 -1.16
C ARG A 77 -27.83 -20.63 -1.60
N TYR A 78 -28.26 -19.61 -0.86
CA TYR A 78 -29.50 -18.87 -1.18
C TYR A 78 -29.27 -17.92 -2.34
N ARG A 79 -28.14 -17.21 -2.34
CA ARG A 79 -27.82 -16.30 -3.43
C ARG A 79 -27.54 -17.02 -4.74
N LEU A 80 -26.89 -18.18 -4.68
CA LEU A 80 -26.67 -19.05 -5.83
C LEU A 80 -28.00 -19.56 -6.40
N ALA A 81 -28.91 -20.05 -5.55
CA ALA A 81 -30.24 -20.46 -6.02
C ALA A 81 -31.02 -19.33 -6.68
N LEU A 82 -31.04 -18.14 -6.06
CA LEU A 82 -31.73 -16.96 -6.60
C LEU A 82 -31.10 -16.48 -7.91
N ASP A 83 -29.78 -16.30 -7.94
CA ASP A 83 -29.06 -15.82 -9.14
C ASP A 83 -29.13 -16.85 -10.27
N SER A 84 -29.09 -18.15 -9.99
CA SER A 84 -29.29 -19.20 -11.01
C SER A 84 -30.71 -19.21 -11.58
N ALA A 85 -31.73 -19.09 -10.73
CA ALA A 85 -33.12 -19.02 -11.17
C ALA A 85 -33.38 -17.77 -12.03
N ASP A 86 -32.78 -16.66 -11.64
CA ASP A 86 -32.87 -15.37 -12.31
C ASP A 86 -32.20 -15.38 -13.70
N VAL A 87 -30.97 -15.90 -13.80
CA VAL A 87 -30.29 -16.12 -15.10
C VAL A 87 -31.14 -17.03 -16.00
N ALA A 88 -31.64 -18.14 -15.47
CA ALA A 88 -32.46 -19.09 -16.22
C ALA A 88 -33.78 -18.47 -16.71
N ALA A 89 -34.46 -17.68 -15.87
CA ALA A 89 -35.71 -17.01 -16.24
C ALA A 89 -35.51 -16.00 -17.37
N TRP A 90 -34.47 -15.15 -17.28
CA TRP A 90 -34.14 -14.21 -18.35
C TRP A 90 -33.67 -14.93 -19.62
N ALA A 91 -32.88 -16.00 -19.50
CA ALA A 91 -32.46 -16.81 -20.64
C ALA A 91 -33.65 -17.44 -21.39
N LEU A 92 -34.64 -17.97 -20.66
CA LEU A 92 -35.87 -18.52 -21.24
C LEU A 92 -36.74 -17.45 -21.93
N ALA A 93 -36.89 -16.30 -21.29
CA ALA A 93 -37.68 -15.18 -21.81
C ALA A 93 -37.06 -14.55 -23.07
N LEU A 94 -35.73 -14.52 -23.13
CA LEU A 94 -34.98 -13.88 -24.20
C LEU A 94 -34.70 -14.84 -25.37
N GLY A 95 -34.44 -16.12 -25.09
CA GLY A 95 -34.03 -17.12 -26.09
C GLY A 95 -32.59 -16.94 -26.55
N ARG A 96 -32.29 -15.87 -27.30
CA ARG A 96 -30.94 -15.43 -27.71
C ARG A 96 -30.93 -13.92 -27.99
N PRO A 97 -29.80 -13.21 -27.81
CA PRO A 97 -28.49 -13.67 -27.31
C PRO A 97 -28.51 -13.90 -25.78
N LEU A 98 -27.64 -14.76 -25.25
CA LEU A 98 -27.67 -15.14 -23.82
C LEU A 98 -26.62 -14.42 -22.95
N ASP A 99 -25.88 -13.46 -23.51
CA ASP A 99 -24.78 -12.78 -22.83
C ASP A 99 -25.23 -11.94 -21.64
N ALA A 100 -26.21 -11.03 -21.84
CA ALA A 100 -26.69 -10.16 -20.77
C ALA A 100 -27.32 -10.94 -19.60
N PRO A 101 -28.18 -11.97 -19.83
CA PRO A 101 -28.63 -12.86 -18.76
C PRO A 101 -27.48 -13.57 -18.05
N SER A 102 -26.51 -14.11 -18.79
CA SER A 102 -25.40 -14.89 -18.21
C SER A 102 -24.44 -14.03 -17.38
N LEU A 103 -24.24 -12.77 -17.77
CA LEU A 103 -23.37 -11.82 -17.07
C LEU A 103 -23.91 -11.45 -15.67
N LEU A 104 -25.22 -11.63 -15.40
CA LEU A 104 -25.81 -11.41 -14.07
C LEU A 104 -25.13 -12.23 -12.96
N ALA A 105 -24.63 -13.42 -13.29
CA ALA A 105 -23.96 -14.31 -12.34
C ALA A 105 -22.44 -14.08 -12.22
N ALA A 106 -21.82 -13.32 -13.12
CA ALA A 106 -20.39 -13.04 -13.05
C ALA A 106 -19.97 -12.32 -11.76
N PRO A 107 -20.73 -11.31 -11.25
CA PRO A 107 -20.48 -10.73 -9.94
C PRO A 107 -20.48 -11.73 -8.77
N LEU A 108 -21.40 -12.71 -8.78
CA LEU A 108 -21.45 -13.75 -7.75
C LEU A 108 -20.22 -14.66 -7.80
N ALA A 109 -19.77 -15.03 -9.00
CA ALA A 109 -18.57 -15.83 -9.16
C ALA A 109 -17.33 -15.09 -8.64
N ALA A 110 -17.19 -13.81 -9.01
CA ALA A 110 -16.07 -12.97 -8.61
C ALA A 110 -16.03 -12.72 -7.10
N GLU A 111 -17.17 -12.42 -6.47
CA GLU A 111 -17.25 -12.27 -5.01
C GLU A 111 -16.96 -13.58 -4.29
N THR A 112 -17.49 -14.70 -4.77
CA THR A 112 -17.29 -16.00 -4.13
C THR A 112 -15.83 -16.43 -4.16
N VAL A 113 -15.08 -16.18 -5.25
CA VAL A 113 -13.65 -16.50 -5.30
C VAL A 113 -12.80 -15.57 -4.44
N ILE A 114 -13.18 -14.30 -4.33
CA ILE A 114 -12.50 -13.34 -3.46
C ILE A 114 -12.71 -13.73 -1.98
N GLU A 115 -13.92 -14.12 -1.60
CA GLU A 115 -14.26 -14.47 -0.21
C GLU A 115 -13.89 -15.91 0.18
N ARG A 116 -13.98 -16.87 -0.76
CA ARG A 116 -13.92 -18.31 -0.48
C ARG A 116 -12.96 -19.10 -1.38
N GLY A 117 -12.19 -18.43 -2.22
CA GLY A 117 -11.17 -19.06 -3.07
C GLY A 117 -11.77 -20.06 -4.06
N ALA A 118 -11.26 -21.29 -4.08
CA ALA A 118 -11.62 -22.33 -5.05
C ALA A 118 -13.12 -22.67 -5.09
N ALA A 119 -13.86 -22.43 -4.00
CA ALA A 119 -15.31 -22.62 -3.96
C ALA A 119 -16.08 -21.76 -4.98
N GLY A 120 -15.46 -20.70 -5.53
CA GLY A 120 -16.03 -19.90 -6.60
C GLY A 120 -16.38 -20.69 -7.87
N VAL A 121 -15.70 -21.82 -8.12
CA VAL A 121 -15.96 -22.69 -9.28
C VAL A 121 -17.39 -23.26 -9.29
N LEU A 122 -18.04 -23.35 -8.12
CA LEU A 122 -19.43 -23.80 -8.02
C LEU A 122 -20.40 -22.89 -8.76
N VAL A 123 -20.11 -21.59 -8.87
CA VAL A 123 -21.01 -20.61 -9.49
C VAL A 123 -21.21 -20.89 -10.99
N PRO A 124 -20.16 -20.94 -11.85
CA PRO A 124 -20.34 -21.27 -13.26
C PRO A 124 -20.97 -22.65 -13.47
N LEU A 125 -20.65 -23.65 -12.64
CA LEU A 125 -21.19 -25.01 -12.77
C LEU A 125 -22.70 -25.04 -12.50
N VAL A 126 -23.15 -24.42 -11.41
CA VAL A 126 -24.57 -24.44 -11.02
C VAL A 126 -25.39 -23.51 -11.92
N VAL A 127 -24.92 -22.30 -12.19
CA VAL A 127 -25.63 -21.36 -13.07
C VAL A 127 -25.74 -21.92 -14.48
N GLY A 128 -24.63 -22.44 -15.03
CA GLY A 128 -24.63 -23.05 -16.34
C GLY A 128 -25.54 -24.29 -16.40
N GLY A 129 -25.42 -25.20 -15.43
CA GLY A 129 -26.24 -26.42 -15.38
C GLY A 129 -27.74 -26.14 -15.26
N VAL A 130 -28.15 -25.23 -14.35
CA VAL A 130 -29.56 -24.84 -14.18
C VAL A 130 -30.10 -24.16 -15.43
N THR A 131 -29.32 -23.26 -16.04
CA THR A 131 -29.74 -22.53 -17.25
C THR A 131 -29.85 -23.48 -18.44
N SER A 132 -28.89 -24.38 -18.65
CA SER A 132 -28.95 -25.39 -19.72
C SER A 132 -30.15 -26.32 -19.55
N LEU A 133 -30.44 -26.77 -18.32
CA LEU A 133 -31.62 -27.57 -18.04
C LEU A 133 -32.91 -26.81 -18.36
N ALA A 134 -33.00 -25.54 -17.94
CA ALA A 134 -34.14 -24.68 -18.23
C ALA A 134 -34.35 -24.48 -19.74
N LEU A 135 -33.27 -24.18 -20.48
CA LEU A 135 -33.32 -24.04 -21.94
C LEU A 135 -33.76 -25.34 -22.63
N ARG A 136 -33.25 -26.50 -22.20
CA ARG A 136 -33.68 -27.82 -22.71
C ARG A 136 -35.18 -28.07 -22.47
N LEU A 137 -35.64 -27.83 -21.24
CA LEU A 137 -37.05 -28.02 -20.88
C LEU A 137 -37.98 -27.04 -21.62
N GLY A 138 -37.49 -25.82 -21.91
CA GLY A 138 -38.20 -24.83 -22.71
C GLY A 138 -38.02 -24.97 -24.23
N SER A 139 -37.40 -26.06 -24.70
CA SER A 139 -37.09 -26.29 -26.13
C SER A 139 -36.35 -25.13 -26.82
N ARG A 140 -35.47 -24.45 -26.07
CA ARG A 140 -34.62 -23.36 -26.57
C ARG A 140 -33.22 -23.89 -26.94
N PRO A 141 -32.53 -23.26 -27.90
CA PRO A 141 -31.18 -23.67 -28.28
C PRO A 141 -30.19 -23.51 -27.14
N GLU A 142 -29.34 -24.52 -26.94
CA GLU A 142 -28.28 -24.46 -25.94
C GLU A 142 -27.23 -23.40 -26.29
N SER A 143 -26.55 -22.88 -25.27
CA SER A 143 -25.41 -21.96 -25.39
C SER A 143 -24.43 -22.22 -24.25
N VAL A 144 -23.17 -21.94 -24.51
CA VAL A 144 -22.09 -21.98 -23.51
C VAL A 144 -22.01 -20.69 -22.68
N ALA A 145 -22.66 -19.61 -23.11
CA ALA A 145 -22.59 -18.30 -22.44
C ALA A 145 -22.89 -18.36 -20.92
N PRO A 146 -23.89 -19.15 -20.43
CA PRO A 146 -24.17 -19.30 -19.00
C PRO A 146 -23.03 -19.92 -18.18
N PHE A 147 -22.09 -20.62 -18.82
CA PHE A 147 -20.86 -21.13 -18.18
C PHE A 147 -19.72 -20.12 -18.30
N VAL A 148 -19.55 -19.56 -19.49
CA VAL A 148 -18.39 -18.74 -19.85
C VAL A 148 -18.38 -17.41 -19.10
N TRP A 149 -19.50 -16.69 -19.02
CA TRP A 149 -19.53 -15.38 -18.35
C TRP A 149 -19.28 -15.47 -16.84
N PRO A 150 -19.89 -16.41 -16.09
CA PRO A 150 -19.52 -16.59 -14.69
C PRO A 150 -18.09 -17.10 -14.51
N ALA A 151 -17.57 -17.93 -15.43
CA ALA A 151 -16.16 -18.33 -15.41
C ALA A 151 -15.21 -17.14 -15.66
N PHE A 152 -15.60 -16.20 -16.52
CA PHE A 152 -14.84 -14.96 -16.71
C PHE A 152 -14.82 -14.12 -15.42
N GLY A 153 -15.97 -13.96 -14.76
CA GLY A 153 -16.07 -13.32 -13.44
C GLY A 153 -15.20 -14.00 -12.38
N LEU A 154 -15.16 -15.34 -12.36
CA LEU A 154 -14.27 -16.14 -11.51
C LEU A 154 -12.80 -15.80 -11.75
N VAL A 155 -12.35 -15.79 -13.01
CA VAL A 155 -10.95 -15.51 -13.36
C VAL A 155 -10.57 -14.09 -12.97
N GLN A 156 -11.43 -13.11 -13.26
CA GLN A 156 -11.22 -11.71 -12.85
C GLN A 156 -11.10 -11.57 -11.32
N GLY A 157 -12.03 -12.18 -10.59
CA GLY A 157 -12.01 -12.18 -9.13
C GLY A 157 -10.74 -12.82 -8.56
N LEU A 158 -10.27 -13.92 -9.16
CA LEU A 158 -9.03 -14.59 -8.76
C LEU A 158 -7.79 -13.72 -9.00
N LEU A 159 -7.69 -13.10 -10.18
CA LEU A 159 -6.59 -12.20 -10.53
C LEU A 159 -6.54 -11.01 -9.57
N LEU A 160 -7.70 -10.40 -9.31
CA LEU A 160 -7.81 -9.28 -8.40
C LEU A 160 -7.51 -9.67 -6.95
N ALA A 161 -8.04 -10.79 -6.46
CA ALA A 161 -7.75 -11.33 -5.14
C ALA A 161 -6.25 -11.56 -4.94
N ARG A 162 -5.60 -12.25 -5.90
CA ARG A 162 -4.16 -12.53 -5.83
C ARG A 162 -3.33 -11.26 -5.87
N TYR A 163 -3.70 -10.29 -6.73
CA TYR A 163 -3.02 -9.01 -6.79
C TYR A 163 -3.10 -8.26 -5.46
N LEU A 164 -4.31 -8.15 -4.90
CA LEU A 164 -4.55 -7.46 -3.63
C LEU A 164 -3.88 -8.15 -2.45
N GLN A 165 -3.98 -9.48 -2.36
CA GLN A 165 -3.30 -10.27 -1.32
C GLN A 165 -1.79 -10.04 -1.37
N ARG A 166 -1.17 -10.11 -2.55
CA ARG A 166 0.28 -9.85 -2.72
C ARG A 166 0.66 -8.43 -2.28
N ARG A 167 -0.17 -7.44 -2.62
CA ARG A 167 0.04 -6.04 -2.20
C ARG A 167 -0.05 -5.89 -0.69
N VAL A 168 -1.10 -6.43 -0.06
CA VAL A 168 -1.27 -6.37 1.40
C VAL A 168 -0.13 -7.08 2.12
N HIS A 169 0.28 -8.27 1.67
CA HIS A 169 1.42 -8.98 2.25
C HIS A 169 2.71 -8.18 2.14
N ARG A 170 2.99 -7.56 0.98
CA ARG A 170 4.17 -6.72 0.79
C ARG A 170 4.15 -5.52 1.75
N ARG A 171 2.99 -4.85 1.89
CA ARG A 171 2.82 -3.74 2.82
C ARG A 171 3.11 -4.14 4.27
N LEU A 172 2.53 -5.26 4.72
CA LEU A 172 2.74 -5.76 6.07
C LEU A 172 4.19 -6.16 6.33
N ARG A 173 4.86 -6.80 5.35
CA ARG A 173 6.29 -7.13 5.45
C ARG A 173 7.16 -5.87 5.55
N THR A 174 6.90 -4.87 4.72
CA THR A 174 7.62 -3.59 4.77
C THR A 174 7.41 -2.90 6.12
N ALA A 175 6.17 -2.81 6.60
CA ALA A 175 5.87 -2.22 7.91
C ALA A 175 6.52 -2.99 9.08
N ALA A 176 6.56 -4.33 9.01
CA ALA A 176 7.23 -5.15 10.02
C ALA A 176 8.75 -4.92 10.03
N ALA A 177 9.37 -4.85 8.84
CA ALA A 177 10.79 -4.56 8.71
C ALA A 177 11.15 -3.15 9.22
N GLU A 178 10.32 -2.14 8.91
CA GLU A 178 10.48 -0.77 9.42
C GLU A 178 10.35 -0.71 10.95
N ARG A 179 9.40 -1.45 11.51
CA ARG A 179 9.23 -1.55 12.96
C ARG A 179 10.44 -2.19 13.64
N GLU A 180 10.97 -3.28 13.06
CA GLU A 180 12.15 -3.97 13.61
C GLU A 180 13.41 -3.11 13.53
N ALA A 181 13.60 -2.41 12.41
CA ALA A 181 14.69 -1.46 12.24
C ALA A 181 14.60 -0.33 13.27
N ALA A 182 13.41 0.23 13.47
CA ALA A 182 13.17 1.29 14.45
C ALA A 182 13.47 0.83 15.89
N TYR A 183 13.02 -0.36 16.25
CA TYR A 183 13.31 -0.96 17.54
C TYR A 183 14.82 -1.13 17.75
N SER A 184 15.52 -1.74 16.78
CA SER A 184 16.96 -2.01 16.86
C SER A 184 17.80 -0.72 16.95
N GLN A 185 17.48 0.27 16.12
CA GLN A 185 18.12 1.59 16.16
C GLN A 185 17.86 2.30 17.50
N ALA A 186 16.64 2.20 18.03
CA ALA A 186 16.30 2.80 19.31
C ALA A 186 16.99 2.08 20.49
N VAL A 187 17.18 0.76 20.43
CA VAL A 187 17.99 0.02 21.42
C VAL A 187 19.43 0.55 21.45
N LEU A 188 20.06 0.73 20.29
CA LEU A 188 21.40 1.33 20.21
C LEU A 188 21.42 2.74 20.78
N ALA A 189 20.41 3.57 20.47
CA ALA A 189 20.29 4.92 21.03
C ALA A 189 20.12 4.88 22.56
N GLY A 190 19.30 3.97 23.09
CA GLY A 190 19.11 3.77 24.53
C GLY A 190 20.40 3.37 25.23
N ARG A 191 21.17 2.43 24.66
CA ARG A 191 22.47 2.00 25.21
C ARG A 191 23.47 3.16 25.26
N ASN A 192 23.58 3.89 24.16
CA ASN A 192 24.51 5.01 24.05
C ASN A 192 24.13 6.19 24.94
N SER A 193 22.83 6.39 25.23
CA SER A 193 22.37 7.45 26.14
C SER A 193 22.91 7.31 27.58
N VAL A 194 23.29 6.10 28.01
CA VAL A 194 23.85 5.82 29.34
C VAL A 194 25.35 5.62 29.30
N ALA A 195 25.86 4.97 28.24
CA ALA A 195 27.24 4.49 28.18
C ALA A 195 28.23 5.46 27.52
N VAL A 196 27.73 6.50 26.83
CA VAL A 196 28.56 7.43 26.07
C VAL A 196 28.26 8.87 26.48
N GLY A 197 29.30 9.58 26.88
CA GLY A 197 29.23 10.93 27.42
C GLY A 197 30.52 11.27 28.17
N ALA A 198 30.62 12.50 28.68
CA ALA A 198 31.71 12.86 29.57
C ALA A 198 31.47 12.22 30.95
N ASP A 199 32.42 11.40 31.41
CA ASP A 199 32.42 10.82 32.76
C ASP A 199 31.17 9.98 33.08
N THR A 200 30.78 9.06 32.20
CA THR A 200 29.60 8.19 32.44
C THR A 200 29.80 7.21 33.59
N ILE A 201 28.71 6.59 34.08
CA ILE A 201 28.79 5.50 35.07
C ILE A 201 29.69 4.34 34.60
N VAL A 202 29.68 4.08 33.28
CA VAL A 202 30.53 3.06 32.66
C VAL A 202 32.01 3.50 32.67
N ASP A 203 32.31 4.78 32.45
CA ASP A 203 33.68 5.33 32.53
C ASP A 203 34.25 5.26 33.95
N VAL A 204 33.43 5.55 34.95
CA VAL A 204 33.84 5.45 36.35
C VAL A 204 34.18 4.00 36.69
N LEU A 205 33.29 3.04 36.40
CA LEU A 205 33.54 1.62 36.66
C LEU A 205 34.75 1.07 35.88
N THR A 206 34.89 1.45 34.61
CA THR A 206 36.04 1.01 33.79
C THR A 206 37.37 1.46 34.41
N ARG A 207 37.42 2.65 35.02
CA ARG A 207 38.61 3.16 35.74
C ARG A 207 38.74 2.62 37.16
N THR A 208 37.68 2.11 37.77
CA THR A 208 37.73 1.45 39.09
C THR A 208 38.32 0.04 38.99
N TRP A 209 38.08 -0.68 37.90
CA TRP A 209 38.49 -2.08 37.76
C TRP A 209 39.99 -2.36 37.90
N PRO A 210 40.89 -1.56 37.30
CA PRO A 210 42.32 -1.73 37.50
C PRO A 210 42.78 -1.58 38.96
N LEU A 211 42.03 -0.82 39.77
CA LEU A 211 42.32 -0.66 41.21
C LEU A 211 41.94 -1.91 42.03
N LEU A 212 41.11 -2.80 41.46
CA LEU A 212 40.70 -4.08 42.04
C LEU A 212 41.63 -5.23 41.64
N ALA A 213 42.75 -4.95 40.98
CA ALA A 213 43.67 -5.97 40.51
C ALA A 213 44.38 -6.66 41.70
N VAL A 214 44.32 -7.98 41.72
CA VAL A 214 45.00 -8.84 42.71
C VAL A 214 46.10 -9.63 41.98
N PRO A 215 47.28 -9.87 42.61
CA PRO A 215 48.36 -10.63 41.98
C PRO A 215 47.88 -11.97 41.38
N GLY A 216 48.20 -12.23 40.11
CA GLY A 216 47.83 -13.46 39.41
C GLY A 216 46.44 -13.48 38.75
N ARG A 217 45.65 -12.40 38.82
CA ARG A 217 44.37 -12.26 38.09
C ARG A 217 44.39 -11.07 37.12
N SER A 218 43.61 -11.19 36.05
CA SER A 218 43.45 -10.12 35.04
C SER A 218 42.86 -8.84 35.66
N ALA A 219 43.51 -7.71 35.39
CA ALA A 219 43.09 -6.36 35.80
C ALA A 219 42.08 -5.69 34.83
N GLY A 220 41.69 -6.38 33.75
CA GLY A 220 40.86 -5.80 32.70
C GLY A 220 39.39 -5.62 33.11
N SER A 221 38.79 -4.48 32.75
CA SER A 221 37.35 -4.26 32.94
C SER A 221 36.51 -5.09 31.97
N PRO A 222 35.50 -5.85 32.43
CA PRO A 222 34.57 -6.58 31.56
C PRO A 222 33.76 -5.60 30.69
N LEU A 223 33.56 -4.36 31.16
CA LEU A 223 32.85 -3.31 30.44
C LEU A 223 33.64 -2.78 29.25
N SER A 224 34.98 -2.91 29.23
CA SER A 224 35.80 -2.43 28.11
C SER A 224 35.50 -3.19 26.80
N ALA A 225 35.38 -4.52 26.88
CA ALA A 225 35.04 -5.36 25.74
C ALA A 225 33.59 -5.16 25.26
N TRP A 226 32.69 -4.82 26.19
CA TRP A 226 31.31 -4.46 25.86
C TRP A 226 31.23 -3.09 25.17
N ARG A 227 31.92 -2.05 25.67
CA ARG A 227 31.94 -0.72 25.04
C ARG A 227 32.51 -0.76 23.63
N ARG A 228 33.56 -1.56 23.41
CA ARG A 228 34.12 -1.74 22.07
C ARG A 228 33.08 -2.34 21.11
N ARG A 229 32.35 -3.38 21.53
CA ARG A 229 31.25 -3.96 20.75
C ARG A 229 30.13 -2.96 20.50
N LEU A 230 29.73 -2.17 21.51
CA LEU A 230 28.74 -1.11 21.33
C LEU A 230 29.20 -0.08 20.30
N ALA A 231 30.48 0.31 20.32
CA ALA A 231 31.04 1.25 19.36
C ALA A 231 31.06 0.68 17.93
N GLU A 232 31.43 -0.59 17.77
CA GLU A 232 31.39 -1.32 16.50
C GLU A 232 29.95 -1.40 15.96
N GLU A 233 28.99 -1.85 16.77
CA GLU A 233 27.56 -1.92 16.42
C GLU A 233 26.97 -0.55 16.04
N THR A 234 27.42 0.50 16.72
CA THR A 234 26.96 1.88 16.48
C THR A 234 27.52 2.42 15.16
N ALA A 235 28.80 2.18 14.86
CA ALA A 235 29.47 2.71 13.67
C ALA A 235 28.82 2.24 12.36
N ASP A 236 28.20 1.06 12.35
CA ASP A 236 27.49 0.52 11.19
C ASP A 236 26.16 1.25 10.90
N HIS A 237 25.58 1.93 11.89
CA HIS A 237 24.20 2.43 11.82
C HIS A 237 24.05 3.93 12.09
N ALA A 238 24.99 4.55 12.79
CA ALA A 238 24.93 5.93 13.23
C ALA A 238 26.33 6.54 13.43
N GLU A 239 26.37 7.87 13.46
CA GLU A 239 27.58 8.62 13.79
C GLU A 239 27.31 9.55 14.96
N TYR A 240 28.27 9.64 15.89
CA TYR A 240 28.19 10.61 16.98
C TYR A 240 28.27 12.04 16.43
N LEU A 241 27.46 12.95 16.96
CA LEU A 241 27.48 14.37 16.62
C LEU A 241 28.90 14.94 16.68
N ARG A 242 29.68 14.58 17.71
CA ARG A 242 31.07 15.03 17.83
C ARG A 242 31.95 14.57 16.66
N THR A 243 31.83 13.30 16.26
CA THR A 243 32.62 12.75 15.15
C THR A 243 32.22 13.42 13.83
N ALA A 244 30.93 13.63 13.61
CA ALA A 244 30.42 14.33 12.44
C ALA A 244 30.92 15.77 12.37
N LEU A 245 30.91 16.51 13.49
CA LEU A 245 31.45 17.88 13.60
C LEU A 245 32.95 17.92 13.33
N LEU A 246 33.74 17.05 13.95
CA LEU A 246 35.19 16.97 13.73
C LEU A 246 35.54 16.63 12.27
N ARG A 247 34.79 15.70 11.66
CA ARG A 247 34.99 15.34 10.25
C ARG A 247 34.60 16.50 9.32
N TRP A 248 33.58 17.29 9.67
CA TRP A 248 33.24 18.49 8.93
C TRP A 248 34.33 19.56 9.10
N GLU A 249 34.78 19.82 10.33
CA GLU A 249 35.85 20.77 10.67
C GLU A 249 37.13 20.50 9.88
N GLN A 250 37.61 19.25 9.91
CA GLN A 250 38.80 18.83 9.18
C GLN A 250 38.66 19.06 7.67
N ARG A 251 37.49 18.77 7.09
CA ARG A 251 37.25 18.97 5.66
C ARG A 251 37.14 20.46 5.31
N HIS A 252 36.46 21.25 6.14
CA HIS A 252 36.27 22.69 5.94
C HIS A 252 37.62 23.42 6.02
N ASN A 253 38.38 23.22 7.10
CA ASN A 253 39.68 23.88 7.29
C ASN A 253 40.71 23.42 6.25
N ALA A 254 40.69 22.15 5.82
CA ALA A 254 41.58 21.68 4.74
C ALA A 254 41.25 22.28 3.37
N SER A 255 40.02 22.79 3.16
CA SER A 255 39.58 23.35 1.88
C SER A 255 39.96 24.81 1.67
N SER A 256 40.37 25.53 2.73
CA SER A 256 40.72 26.94 2.67
C SER A 256 42.14 27.20 3.21
N PRO A 257 43.01 27.89 2.46
CA PRO A 257 44.34 28.27 2.97
C PRO A 257 44.28 29.48 3.93
N ASP A 258 43.11 30.06 4.16
CA ASP A 258 42.89 31.25 5.00
C ASP A 258 42.51 30.85 6.43
N LEU A 259 43.48 30.92 7.34
CA LEU A 259 43.31 30.58 8.76
C LEU A 259 42.23 31.43 9.47
N SER A 260 41.86 32.60 8.94
CA SER A 260 40.78 33.40 9.52
C SER A 260 39.39 32.76 9.36
N ARG A 261 39.30 31.74 8.50
CA ARG A 261 38.08 30.97 8.23
C ARG A 261 38.07 29.60 8.92
N ASP A 262 39.14 29.28 9.64
CA ASP A 262 39.21 28.04 10.39
C ASP A 262 38.10 28.01 11.44
N VAL A 263 37.48 26.85 11.56
CA VAL A 263 36.47 26.57 12.57
C VAL A 263 37.07 25.63 13.59
N GLU A 264 36.74 25.83 14.87
CA GLU A 264 37.05 24.90 15.94
C GLU A 264 35.77 24.62 16.73
N PHE A 265 35.37 23.34 16.81
CA PHE A 265 34.30 22.94 17.72
C PHE A 265 34.89 22.52 19.08
N PRO A 266 34.56 23.23 20.17
CA PRO A 266 34.98 22.82 21.50
C PRO A 266 34.33 21.47 21.85
N PRO A 267 34.93 20.68 22.77
CA PRO A 267 34.34 19.45 23.24
C PRO A 267 32.98 19.73 23.90
N ALA A 268 31.90 19.41 23.19
CA ALA A 268 30.54 19.60 23.66
C ALA A 268 30.18 18.57 24.75
N ALA A 269 29.40 19.00 25.75
CA ALA A 269 28.85 18.12 26.77
C ALA A 269 27.94 17.02 26.16
N ASP A 270 27.25 17.34 25.06
CA ASP A 270 26.29 16.46 24.37
C ASP A 270 26.90 15.68 23.19
N GLY A 271 28.21 15.50 23.15
CA GLY A 271 28.91 14.82 22.05
C GLY A 271 28.50 13.36 21.81
N GLY A 272 27.72 12.77 22.73
CA GLY A 272 27.15 11.43 22.64
C GLY A 272 25.86 11.30 21.83
N LEU A 273 25.28 12.40 21.32
CA LEU A 273 24.10 12.32 20.46
C LEU A 273 24.41 11.52 19.19
N LEU A 274 23.57 10.53 18.86
CA LEU A 274 23.68 9.76 17.62
C LEU A 274 22.85 10.38 16.50
N LEU A 275 23.46 10.49 15.33
CA LEU A 275 22.85 10.95 14.09
C LEU A 275 22.83 9.80 13.08
N SER A 276 21.72 9.66 12.37
CA SER A 276 21.64 8.76 11.21
C SER A 276 22.47 9.31 10.04
N PRO A 277 22.88 8.49 9.06
CA PRO A 277 23.61 8.98 7.89
C PRO A 277 22.90 10.13 7.13
N PRO A 278 21.57 10.11 6.90
CA PRO A 278 20.84 11.25 6.33
C PRO A 278 20.93 12.51 7.19
N GLN A 279 20.88 12.37 8.51
CA GLN A 279 21.01 13.51 9.43
C GLN A 279 22.41 14.09 9.46
N VAL A 280 23.46 13.26 9.32
CA VAL A 280 24.85 13.73 9.16
C VAL A 280 24.99 14.54 7.86
N ALA A 281 24.41 14.07 6.76
CA ALA A 281 24.41 14.81 5.50
C ALA A 281 23.66 16.16 5.62
N ALA A 282 22.49 16.15 6.28
CA ALA A 282 21.71 17.36 6.54
C ALA A 282 22.46 18.35 7.46
N LEU A 283 23.18 17.84 8.47
CA LEU A 283 24.03 18.65 9.35
C LEU A 283 25.15 19.30 8.54
N GLY A 284 25.87 18.54 7.70
CA GLY A 284 26.92 19.08 6.84
C GLY A 284 26.42 20.21 5.96
N ALA A 285 25.30 20.00 5.25
CA ALA A 285 24.69 21.02 4.40
C ALA A 285 24.24 22.26 5.19
N ALA A 286 23.76 22.08 6.42
CA ALA A 286 23.40 23.19 7.30
C ALA A 286 24.62 23.98 7.77
N LEU A 287 25.72 23.32 8.13
CA LEU A 287 26.97 23.97 8.53
C LEU A 287 27.60 24.75 7.37
N ASP A 288 27.61 24.17 6.16
CA ASP A 288 28.09 24.82 4.94
C ASP A 288 27.34 26.12 4.65
N ALA A 289 26.02 26.14 4.91
CA ALA A 289 25.17 27.30 4.69
C ALA A 289 25.35 28.42 5.75
N LEU A 290 25.92 28.12 6.92
CA LEU A 290 25.99 29.05 8.04
C LEU A 290 27.16 30.03 7.95
N GLY A 291 28.17 29.77 7.10
CA GLY A 291 29.34 30.64 6.93
C GLY A 291 30.13 30.80 8.24
N LEU A 292 30.40 29.69 8.92
CA LEU A 292 31.03 29.66 10.24
C LEU A 292 32.52 30.02 10.18
N SER A 293 33.02 30.67 11.23
CA SER A 293 34.45 30.92 11.46
C SER A 293 34.75 31.03 12.96
N GLY A 294 36.00 30.75 13.33
CA GLY A 294 36.47 30.78 14.70
C GLY A 294 35.88 29.65 15.56
N ARG A 295 35.82 29.88 16.87
CA ARG A 295 35.35 28.90 17.84
C ARG A 295 33.81 28.89 17.88
N VAL A 296 33.21 27.75 17.54
CA VAL A 296 31.75 27.63 17.37
C VAL A 296 31.15 26.69 18.39
N GLU A 297 30.23 27.20 19.22
CA GLU A 297 29.47 26.36 20.14
C GLU A 297 28.32 25.63 19.44
N VAL A 298 28.17 24.35 19.77
CA VAL A 298 27.05 23.50 19.37
C VAL A 298 26.40 22.93 20.63
N ALA A 299 25.10 23.16 20.78
CA ALA A 299 24.30 22.63 21.89
C ALA A 299 23.09 21.86 21.37
N VAL A 300 22.75 20.74 22.00
CA VAL A 300 21.56 19.98 21.66
C VAL A 300 20.37 20.56 22.43
N THR A 301 19.48 21.26 21.73
CA THR A 301 18.30 21.87 22.37
C THR A 301 17.15 20.89 22.57
N ARG A 302 17.01 19.92 21.68
CA ARG A 302 16.03 18.84 21.80
C ARG A 302 16.61 17.58 21.14
N ALA A 303 16.93 16.61 21.97
CA ALA A 303 17.31 15.28 21.53
C ALA A 303 16.05 14.44 21.29
N SER A 304 16.00 13.76 20.15
CA SER A 304 15.04 12.71 19.84
C SER A 304 15.78 11.37 19.71
N PRO A 305 15.07 10.22 19.70
CA PRO A 305 15.69 8.95 19.31
C PRO A 305 16.38 9.05 17.94
N LEU A 306 17.35 8.18 17.68
CA LEU A 306 18.06 8.09 16.41
C LEU A 306 17.07 8.06 15.22
N GLY A 307 17.30 8.90 14.21
CA GLY A 307 16.43 9.05 13.04
C GLY A 307 15.18 9.92 13.27
N GLY A 308 14.88 10.34 14.51
CA GLY A 308 13.87 11.36 14.83
C GLY A 308 14.41 12.78 14.63
N GLU A 309 13.53 13.77 14.49
CA GLU A 309 13.93 15.18 14.30
C GLU A 309 14.82 15.66 15.46
N GLN A 310 16.01 16.17 15.14
CA GLN A 310 16.94 16.73 16.12
C GLN A 310 16.97 18.25 16.00
N THR A 311 16.94 18.96 17.14
CA THR A 311 17.12 20.41 17.14
C THR A 311 18.43 20.77 17.82
N LEU A 312 19.33 21.37 17.04
CA LEU A 312 20.63 21.86 17.49
C LEU A 312 20.63 23.39 17.52
N ARG A 313 21.49 23.96 18.36
CA ARG A 313 21.86 25.37 18.34
C ARG A 313 23.33 25.49 17.97
N VAL A 314 23.62 26.06 16.81
CA VAL A 314 24.98 26.25 16.25
C VAL A 314 25.26 27.73 16.15
N ALA A 315 26.28 28.24 16.86
CA ALA A 315 26.57 29.68 16.96
C ALA A 315 25.32 30.53 17.30
N GLY A 316 24.48 30.03 18.23
CA GLY A 316 23.23 30.68 18.62
C GLY A 316 22.05 30.53 17.65
N ARG A 317 22.25 29.96 16.45
CA ARG A 317 21.21 29.75 15.44
C ARG A 317 20.59 28.35 15.55
N ARG A 318 19.28 28.26 15.39
CA ARG A 318 18.54 26.99 15.41
C ARG A 318 18.76 26.23 14.09
N VAL A 319 19.27 25.02 14.19
CA VAL A 319 19.40 24.06 13.08
C VAL A 319 18.49 22.87 13.37
N VAL A 320 17.57 22.59 12.46
CA VAL A 320 16.66 21.43 12.55
C VAL A 320 17.17 20.37 11.59
N LEU A 321 17.60 19.23 12.13
CA LEU A 321 17.90 18.05 11.34
C LEU A 321 16.60 17.26 11.17
N PRO A 322 16.12 17.08 9.93
CA PRO A 322 14.84 16.40 9.71
C PRO A 322 14.91 14.95 10.19
N ALA A 323 13.74 14.39 10.53
CA ALA A 323 13.62 12.96 10.72
C ALA A 323 13.96 12.21 9.43
N ASP A 324 14.44 10.98 9.55
CA ASP A 324 14.78 10.14 8.41
C ASP A 324 13.57 9.95 7.48
N GLY A 325 13.85 9.96 6.17
CA GLY A 325 12.85 9.70 5.15
C GLY A 325 12.26 8.30 5.35
N ARG A 326 11.02 8.24 5.84
CA ARG A 326 10.33 6.96 6.04
C ARG A 326 9.99 6.36 4.68
N PRO A 327 10.30 5.08 4.42
CA PRO A 327 9.79 4.43 3.24
C PRO A 327 8.26 4.47 3.30
N SER A 328 7.63 5.07 2.30
CA SER A 328 6.17 5.13 2.27
C SER A 328 5.64 3.75 1.90
N VAL A 329 4.77 3.18 2.73
CA VAL A 329 3.97 2.01 2.36
C VAL A 329 3.27 2.31 1.03
N PRO A 330 3.52 1.55 -0.05
CA PRO A 330 3.03 1.91 -1.38
C PRO A 330 1.49 1.90 -1.39
N PRO A 331 0.80 2.89 -2.02
CA PRO A 331 -0.65 2.97 -2.06
C PRO A 331 -1.29 1.74 -2.75
N LEU A 332 -2.52 1.39 -2.34
CA LEU A 332 -3.32 0.38 -2.99
C LEU A 332 -3.90 1.04 -4.22
N ASP A 333 -3.59 0.49 -5.39
CA ASP A 333 -4.03 1.04 -6.66
C ASP A 333 -4.64 -0.05 -7.53
N LEU A 334 -5.86 0.21 -7.99
CA LEU A 334 -6.64 -0.72 -8.82
C LEU A 334 -6.51 -0.41 -10.32
N GLY A 335 -5.82 0.65 -10.73
CA GLY A 335 -5.68 0.97 -12.15
C GLY A 335 -5.01 -0.13 -12.96
N PRO A 336 -3.83 -0.65 -12.55
CA PRO A 336 -3.19 -1.76 -13.26
C PRO A 336 -4.08 -3.01 -13.43
N PRO A 337 -4.75 -3.54 -12.38
CA PRO A 337 -5.67 -4.67 -12.59
C PRO A 337 -6.91 -4.30 -13.42
N ILE A 338 -7.43 -3.06 -13.36
CA ILE A 338 -8.51 -2.62 -14.25
C ILE A 338 -8.09 -2.66 -15.72
N ILE A 339 -6.87 -2.21 -16.05
CA ILE A 339 -6.31 -2.30 -17.41
C ILE A 339 -6.19 -3.76 -17.86
N ALA A 340 -5.64 -4.63 -17.02
CA ALA A 340 -5.46 -6.05 -17.35
C ALA A 340 -6.79 -6.78 -17.57
N ILE A 341 -7.77 -6.53 -16.68
CA ILE A 341 -9.12 -7.09 -16.79
C ILE A 341 -9.82 -6.57 -18.05
N GLY A 342 -9.69 -5.26 -18.32
CA GLY A 342 -10.30 -4.66 -19.49
C GLY A 342 -9.72 -5.17 -20.80
N GLY A 343 -8.40 -5.35 -20.86
CA GLY A 343 -7.74 -5.94 -22.02
C GLY A 343 -8.06 -7.41 -22.25
N ALA A 344 -8.29 -8.18 -21.18
CA ALA A 344 -8.86 -9.52 -21.32
C ALA A 344 -10.29 -9.49 -21.89
N GLY A 345 -11.03 -8.39 -21.64
CA GLY A 345 -12.32 -8.10 -22.25
C GLY A 345 -12.27 -8.00 -23.77
N SER A 346 -11.18 -7.51 -24.37
CA SER A 346 -11.05 -7.45 -25.84
C SER A 346 -11.17 -8.82 -26.51
N LEU A 347 -10.80 -9.92 -25.84
CA LEU A 347 -10.96 -11.28 -26.36
C LEU A 347 -12.43 -11.68 -26.52
N VAL A 348 -13.33 -11.08 -25.74
CA VAL A 348 -14.77 -11.32 -25.81
C VAL A 348 -15.35 -10.85 -27.14
N HIS A 349 -14.76 -9.81 -27.76
CA HIS A 349 -15.19 -9.35 -29.09
C HIS A 349 -15.11 -10.44 -30.16
N SER A 350 -14.26 -11.45 -29.97
CA SER A 350 -14.13 -12.57 -30.90
C SER A 350 -15.16 -13.69 -30.72
N TRP A 351 -16.02 -13.62 -29.71
CA TRP A 351 -17.04 -14.67 -29.55
C TRP A 351 -18.08 -14.59 -30.67
N PRO A 352 -18.51 -15.75 -31.22
CA PRO A 352 -19.50 -15.79 -32.30
C PRO A 352 -20.86 -15.15 -31.93
N ASP A 353 -21.24 -15.23 -30.65
CA ASP A 353 -22.45 -14.61 -30.13
C ASP A 353 -22.22 -13.15 -29.68
N MET A 354 -21.02 -12.60 -29.88
CA MET A 354 -20.66 -11.19 -29.58
C MET A 354 -20.43 -10.41 -30.87
N ASP A 355 -19.30 -9.71 -30.98
CA ASP A 355 -18.99 -8.78 -32.07
C ASP A 355 -18.41 -9.50 -33.31
N GLY A 356 -17.93 -10.73 -33.15
CA GLY A 356 -17.36 -11.52 -34.25
C GLY A 356 -16.05 -10.96 -34.80
N VAL A 357 -15.31 -10.20 -34.01
CA VAL A 357 -14.00 -9.63 -34.39
C VAL A 357 -12.96 -10.75 -34.50
N PRO A 358 -12.13 -10.80 -35.56
CA PRO A 358 -11.14 -11.87 -35.70
C PRO A 358 -10.16 -11.96 -34.51
N LEU A 359 -9.85 -13.19 -34.06
CA LEU A 359 -8.87 -13.44 -33.00
C LEU A 359 -7.49 -12.85 -33.30
N ALA A 360 -7.13 -12.78 -34.59
CA ALA A 360 -5.89 -12.15 -35.06
C ALA A 360 -5.79 -10.66 -34.68
N ALA A 361 -6.92 -9.98 -34.43
CA ALA A 361 -6.95 -8.60 -33.96
C ALA A 361 -7.07 -8.51 -32.43
N THR A 362 -7.91 -9.33 -31.81
CA THR A 362 -8.18 -9.24 -30.36
C THR A 362 -7.05 -9.80 -29.48
N VAL A 363 -6.31 -10.82 -29.93
CA VAL A 363 -5.18 -11.38 -29.19
C VAL A 363 -4.04 -10.37 -29.05
N PRO A 364 -3.57 -9.69 -30.11
CA PRO A 364 -2.59 -8.61 -29.96
C PRO A 364 -3.05 -7.47 -29.04
N LEU A 365 -4.33 -7.08 -29.11
CA LEU A 365 -4.89 -6.05 -28.22
C LEU A 365 -4.84 -6.48 -26.75
N ALA A 366 -5.23 -7.72 -26.46
CA ALA A 366 -5.16 -8.27 -25.10
C ALA A 366 -3.71 -8.31 -24.58
N LEU A 367 -2.74 -8.74 -25.41
CA LEU A 367 -1.32 -8.76 -25.06
C LEU A 367 -0.79 -7.34 -24.79
N LEU A 368 -1.16 -6.36 -25.64
CA LEU A 368 -0.78 -4.97 -25.46
C LEU A 368 -1.31 -4.41 -24.14
N ALA A 369 -2.55 -4.73 -23.78
CA ALA A 369 -3.14 -4.33 -22.51
C ALA A 369 -2.43 -4.96 -21.30
N TRP A 370 -2.04 -6.22 -21.39
CA TRP A 370 -1.23 -6.88 -20.36
C TRP A 370 0.14 -6.22 -20.19
N CYS A 371 0.82 -5.91 -21.29
CA CYS A 371 2.07 -5.14 -21.25
C CYS A 371 1.86 -3.76 -20.62
N LEU A 372 0.77 -3.08 -20.97
CA LEU A 372 0.42 -1.79 -20.41
C LEU A 372 0.10 -1.86 -18.92
N ALA A 373 -0.60 -2.90 -18.47
CA ALA A 373 -0.89 -3.14 -17.06
C ALA A 373 0.38 -3.40 -16.25
N CYS A 374 1.32 -4.18 -16.79
CA CYS A 374 2.64 -4.39 -16.20
C CYS A 374 3.44 -3.09 -16.10
N TRP A 375 3.48 -2.31 -17.19
CA TRP A 375 4.12 -0.99 -17.21
C TRP A 375 3.49 -0.04 -16.19
N ALA A 376 2.15 0.05 -16.14
CA ALA A 376 1.41 0.87 -15.20
C ALA A 376 1.69 0.45 -13.75
N HIS A 377 1.75 -0.86 -13.47
CA HIS A 377 2.09 -1.38 -12.15
C HIS A 377 3.48 -0.90 -11.69
N VAL A 378 4.49 -1.02 -12.56
CA VAL A 378 5.86 -0.56 -12.26
C VAL A 378 5.92 0.95 -12.10
N LEU A 379 5.24 1.70 -12.97
CA LEU A 379 5.25 3.16 -12.94
C LEU A 379 4.59 3.71 -11.68
N VAL A 380 3.42 3.20 -11.30
CA VAL A 380 2.72 3.56 -10.06
C VAL A 380 3.54 3.16 -8.83
N ALA A 381 4.22 2.01 -8.86
CA ALA A 381 5.10 1.61 -7.76
C ALA A 381 6.30 2.56 -7.59
N ARG A 382 6.80 3.18 -8.66
CA ARG A 382 7.96 4.10 -8.63
C ARG A 382 7.59 5.55 -8.36
N ARG A 383 6.48 6.04 -8.94
CA ARG A 383 6.12 7.47 -8.95
C ARG A 383 4.85 7.79 -8.15
N GLY A 384 4.18 6.78 -7.59
CA GLY A 384 2.93 6.96 -6.84
C GLY A 384 1.88 7.71 -7.66
N THR A 385 1.25 8.71 -7.04
CA THR A 385 0.18 9.50 -7.65
C THR A 385 0.62 10.31 -8.87
N ALA A 386 1.91 10.66 -8.97
CA ALA A 386 2.45 11.35 -10.14
C ALA A 386 2.39 10.50 -11.42
N ALA A 387 2.23 9.16 -11.30
CA ALA A 387 2.07 8.28 -12.44
C ALA A 387 0.67 8.33 -13.08
N HIS A 388 -0.37 8.71 -12.33
CA HIS A 388 -1.77 8.49 -12.72
C HIS A 388 -2.13 9.14 -14.06
N GLY A 389 -1.60 10.34 -14.33
CA GLY A 389 -1.86 11.01 -15.60
C GLY A 389 -1.28 10.28 -16.81
N ALA A 390 -0.08 9.70 -16.68
CA ALA A 390 0.53 8.91 -17.75
C ALA A 390 -0.20 7.57 -17.94
N VAL A 391 -0.62 6.93 -16.83
CA VAL A 391 -1.41 5.68 -16.89
C VAL A 391 -2.76 5.92 -17.55
N LEU A 392 -3.46 7.00 -17.20
CA LEU A 392 -4.74 7.34 -17.81
C LEU A 392 -4.57 7.64 -19.31
N ALA A 393 -3.57 8.43 -19.70
CA ALA A 393 -3.31 8.75 -21.10
C ALA A 393 -3.04 7.48 -21.93
N ALA A 394 -2.24 6.54 -21.40
CA ALA A 394 -1.95 5.30 -22.09
C ALA A 394 -3.18 4.37 -22.16
N ALA A 395 -4.01 4.32 -21.11
CA ALA A 395 -5.27 3.59 -21.12
C ALA A 395 -6.28 4.17 -22.12
N LEU A 396 -6.34 5.51 -22.24
CA LEU A 396 -7.13 6.19 -23.25
C LEU A 396 -6.64 5.87 -24.66
N GLY A 397 -5.33 5.90 -24.90
CA GLY A 397 -4.75 5.56 -26.19
C GLY A 397 -4.99 4.09 -26.59
N TYR A 398 -4.76 3.16 -25.66
CA TYR A 398 -5.09 1.75 -25.87
C TYR A 398 -6.58 1.54 -26.15
N GLY A 399 -7.43 2.15 -25.34
CA GLY A 399 -8.87 2.00 -25.48
C GLY A 399 -9.43 2.61 -26.78
N ALA A 400 -8.83 3.69 -27.27
CA ALA A 400 -9.15 4.25 -28.60
C ALA A 400 -8.77 3.29 -29.73
N LEU A 401 -7.61 2.64 -29.61
CA LEU A 401 -7.17 1.62 -30.56
C LEU A 401 -8.12 0.42 -30.56
N ASP A 402 -8.46 -0.11 -29.38
CA ASP A 402 -9.41 -1.21 -29.21
C ASP A 402 -10.80 -0.86 -29.79
N ALA A 403 -11.33 0.33 -29.50
CA ALA A 403 -12.58 0.80 -30.08
C ALA A 403 -12.56 0.87 -31.62
N ALA A 404 -11.51 1.46 -32.19
CA ALA A 404 -11.39 1.60 -33.64
C ALA A 404 -11.25 0.24 -34.34
N VAL A 405 -10.40 -0.65 -33.82
CA VAL A 405 -10.17 -1.98 -34.39
C VAL A 405 -11.42 -2.85 -34.27
N SER A 406 -12.04 -2.89 -33.09
CA SER A 406 -13.24 -3.73 -32.87
C SER A 406 -14.45 -3.24 -33.64
N THR A 407 -14.55 -1.92 -33.91
CA THR A 407 -15.63 -1.36 -34.74
C THR A 407 -15.41 -1.62 -36.23
N THR A 408 -14.17 -1.48 -36.72
CA THR A 408 -13.86 -1.65 -38.15
C THR A 408 -13.91 -3.12 -38.59
N LEU A 409 -13.56 -4.05 -37.69
CA LEU A 409 -13.51 -5.49 -37.98
C LEU A 409 -14.73 -6.25 -37.46
N LEU A 410 -15.80 -5.56 -37.08
CA LEU A 410 -17.03 -6.16 -36.57
C LEU A 410 -17.66 -7.09 -37.63
N GLY A 411 -17.83 -8.36 -37.29
CA GLY A 411 -18.49 -9.35 -38.16
C GLY A 411 -20.00 -9.43 -37.94
N ASN A 412 -20.45 -9.17 -36.71
CA ASN A 412 -21.86 -9.23 -36.32
C ASN A 412 -22.41 -7.84 -36.04
N VAL A 413 -23.28 -7.32 -36.91
CA VAL A 413 -23.72 -5.91 -36.80
C VAL A 413 -24.88 -5.71 -35.82
N SER A 414 -25.67 -6.75 -35.53
CA SER A 414 -26.81 -6.67 -34.62
C SER A 414 -26.94 -7.91 -33.74
N ALA A 415 -27.58 -7.75 -32.59
CA ALA A 415 -28.03 -8.85 -31.74
C ALA A 415 -29.20 -8.44 -30.86
N GLY A 416 -30.17 -9.34 -30.70
CA GLY A 416 -31.35 -9.09 -29.88
C GLY A 416 -32.21 -7.91 -30.37
N GLY A 417 -32.22 -7.64 -31.68
CA GLY A 417 -32.93 -6.50 -32.27
C GLY A 417 -32.24 -5.14 -32.11
N LEU A 418 -31.00 -5.10 -31.58
CA LEU A 418 -30.22 -3.88 -31.36
C LEU A 418 -28.92 -3.89 -32.16
N THR A 419 -28.46 -2.70 -32.56
CA THR A 419 -27.15 -2.50 -33.20
C THR A 419 -26.03 -2.74 -32.18
N ARG A 420 -24.98 -3.46 -32.58
CA ARG A 420 -23.80 -3.65 -31.73
C ARG A 420 -22.90 -2.42 -31.78
N LEU A 421 -22.45 -2.00 -30.60
CA LEU A 421 -21.62 -0.80 -30.43
C LEU A 421 -20.29 -1.19 -29.74
N PRO A 422 -19.39 -1.92 -30.42
CA PRO A 422 -18.15 -2.45 -29.81
C PRO A 422 -17.25 -1.33 -29.27
N PHE A 423 -17.24 -0.15 -29.88
CA PHE A 423 -16.51 1.01 -29.35
C PHE A 423 -16.98 1.47 -27.97
N LEU A 424 -18.16 1.07 -27.46
CA LEU A 424 -18.55 1.40 -26.08
C LEU A 424 -17.75 0.59 -25.05
N HIS A 425 -17.10 -0.51 -25.47
CA HIS A 425 -16.21 -1.30 -24.61
C HIS A 425 -15.00 -0.48 -24.14
N PHE A 426 -14.55 0.49 -24.94
CA PHE A 426 -13.59 1.52 -24.54
C PHE A 426 -13.98 2.20 -23.22
N LEU A 427 -15.23 2.66 -23.13
CA LEU A 427 -15.73 3.39 -21.97
C LEU A 427 -15.95 2.46 -20.77
N LEU A 428 -16.18 1.16 -21.01
CA LEU A 428 -16.35 0.15 -19.97
C LEU A 428 -15.11 0.06 -19.06
N TRP A 429 -13.92 0.25 -19.61
CA TRP A 429 -12.66 0.11 -18.89
C TRP A 429 -11.96 1.46 -18.62
N THR A 430 -12.05 2.41 -19.54
CA THR A 430 -11.49 3.75 -19.34
C THR A 430 -12.33 4.62 -18.42
N GLY A 431 -13.65 4.39 -18.35
CA GLY A 431 -14.55 5.09 -17.44
C GLY A 431 -14.17 4.91 -15.96
N PRO A 432 -14.05 3.67 -15.45
CA PRO A 432 -13.54 3.42 -14.10
C PRO A 432 -12.18 4.05 -13.80
N LEU A 433 -11.23 3.97 -14.74
CA LEU A 433 -9.91 4.60 -14.60
C LEU A 433 -10.02 6.13 -14.54
N ALA A 434 -10.85 6.72 -15.41
CA ALA A 434 -11.10 8.14 -15.43
C ALA A 434 -11.73 8.62 -14.10
N ALA A 435 -12.70 7.87 -13.57
CA ALA A 435 -13.31 8.14 -12.26
C ALA A 435 -12.27 8.13 -11.12
N MET A 436 -11.21 7.32 -11.23
CA MET A 436 -10.15 7.25 -10.23
C MET A 436 -9.06 8.31 -10.42
N TYR A 437 -8.66 8.63 -11.66
CA TYR A 437 -7.43 9.37 -11.96
C TYR A 437 -7.63 10.79 -12.49
N LEU A 438 -8.82 11.17 -13.00
CA LEU A 438 -9.06 12.52 -13.53
C LEU A 438 -8.86 13.62 -12.47
N ARG A 439 -9.07 13.29 -11.19
CA ARG A 439 -8.91 14.23 -10.08
C ARG A 439 -7.44 14.66 -9.87
N ASP A 440 -6.49 13.80 -10.21
CA ASP A 440 -5.05 14.05 -10.05
C ASP A 440 -4.45 14.85 -11.23
N LEU A 441 -5.28 15.14 -12.24
CA LEU A 441 -4.89 15.94 -13.40
C LEU A 441 -5.17 17.43 -13.19
N THR A 442 -4.35 18.26 -13.82
CA THR A 442 -4.63 19.69 -13.96
C THR A 442 -5.92 19.91 -14.75
N PRO A 443 -6.64 21.03 -14.56
CA PRO A 443 -7.91 21.29 -15.24
C PRO A 443 -7.83 21.17 -16.76
N ARG A 444 -6.73 21.65 -17.36
CA ARG A 444 -6.46 21.53 -18.81
C ARG A 444 -6.34 20.07 -19.27
N ARG A 445 -5.59 19.24 -18.52
CA ARG A 445 -5.43 17.82 -18.85
C ARG A 445 -6.73 17.03 -18.64
N ARG A 446 -7.52 17.40 -17.63
CA ARG A 446 -8.86 16.84 -17.41
C ARG A 446 -9.79 17.14 -18.57
N ALA A 447 -9.87 18.41 -18.99
CA ALA A 447 -10.65 18.82 -20.16
C ALA A 447 -10.19 18.10 -21.44
N GLY A 448 -8.87 17.99 -21.64
CA GLY A 448 -8.29 17.24 -22.76
C GLY A 448 -8.67 15.76 -22.76
N ALA A 449 -8.64 15.10 -21.60
CA ALA A 449 -9.06 13.71 -21.47
C ALA A 449 -10.54 13.51 -21.78
N VAL A 450 -11.42 14.41 -21.30
CA VAL A 450 -12.85 14.37 -21.61
C VAL A 450 -13.12 14.64 -23.10
N ALA A 451 -12.44 15.64 -23.68
CA ALA A 451 -12.54 15.92 -25.11
C ALA A 451 -12.08 14.73 -25.96
N PHE A 452 -11.00 14.06 -25.55
CA PHE A 452 -10.50 12.85 -26.22
C PHE A 452 -11.50 11.68 -26.14
N LEU A 453 -12.11 11.44 -24.98
CA LEU A 453 -13.18 10.45 -24.83
C LEU A 453 -14.33 10.71 -25.81
N LEU A 454 -14.80 11.95 -25.89
CA LEU A 454 -15.88 12.36 -26.81
C LEU A 454 -15.46 12.20 -28.27
N LEU A 455 -14.24 12.59 -28.62
CA LEU A 455 -13.69 12.45 -29.97
C LEU A 455 -13.66 10.98 -30.41
N VAL A 456 -13.20 10.06 -29.56
CA VAL A 456 -13.14 8.63 -29.85
C VAL A 456 -14.55 8.06 -30.05
N VAL A 457 -15.49 8.41 -29.17
CA VAL A 457 -16.89 7.95 -29.26
C VAL A 457 -17.54 8.44 -30.56
N CYS A 458 -17.43 9.74 -30.88
CA CYS A 458 -17.99 10.30 -32.11
C CYS A 458 -17.30 9.72 -33.36
N GLY A 459 -15.98 9.58 -33.34
CA GLY A 459 -15.20 9.03 -34.44
C GLY A 459 -15.55 7.57 -34.72
N CYS A 460 -15.65 6.73 -33.68
CA CYS A 460 -16.01 5.32 -33.87
C CYS A 460 -17.49 5.13 -34.21
N ALA A 461 -18.39 5.99 -33.73
CA ALA A 461 -19.78 5.99 -34.17
C ALA A 461 -19.89 6.27 -35.68
N TRP A 462 -19.03 7.11 -36.23
CA TRP A 462 -18.96 7.38 -37.67
C TRP A 462 -18.39 6.21 -38.49
N LEU A 463 -17.63 5.30 -37.86
CA LEU A 463 -17.12 4.07 -38.49
C LEU A 463 -18.14 2.94 -38.56
N LEU A 464 -19.30 3.07 -37.90
CA LEU A 464 -20.33 2.03 -37.93
C LEU A 464 -20.93 1.90 -39.34
N PRO A 465 -21.22 0.66 -39.78
CA PRO A 465 -21.88 0.43 -41.07
C PRO A 465 -23.37 0.84 -41.09
N HIS A 466 -23.97 1.15 -39.94
CA HIS A 466 -25.39 1.48 -39.81
C HIS A 466 -25.63 2.73 -38.94
N VAL A 467 -26.75 3.39 -39.18
CA VAL A 467 -27.19 4.53 -38.38
C VAL A 467 -27.68 4.04 -37.02
N VAL A 468 -27.14 4.62 -35.94
CA VAL A 468 -27.50 4.32 -34.55
C VAL A 468 -28.91 4.84 -34.28
N SER A 469 -29.81 3.95 -33.85
CA SER A 469 -31.15 4.33 -33.42
C SER A 469 -31.14 4.88 -31.98
N LEU A 470 -32.20 5.60 -31.58
CA LEU A 470 -32.36 6.02 -30.18
C LEU A 470 -32.41 4.83 -29.20
N ALA A 471 -32.91 3.67 -29.64
CA ALA A 471 -32.94 2.47 -28.81
C ALA A 471 -31.54 1.89 -28.56
N ASP A 472 -30.63 2.02 -29.52
CA ASP A 472 -29.24 1.56 -29.42
C ASP A 472 -28.44 2.36 -28.38
N LEU A 473 -28.85 3.60 -28.07
CA LEU A 473 -28.26 4.40 -27.01
C LEU A 473 -28.42 3.79 -25.61
N SER A 474 -29.35 2.83 -25.43
CA SER A 474 -29.46 2.07 -24.19
C SER A 474 -28.17 1.32 -23.82
N ALA A 475 -27.31 1.00 -24.80
CA ALA A 475 -26.01 0.37 -24.55
C ALA A 475 -25.05 1.26 -23.74
N LEU A 476 -25.27 2.59 -23.68
CA LEU A 476 -24.52 3.49 -22.81
C LEU A 476 -24.70 3.19 -21.32
N VAL A 477 -25.74 2.44 -20.93
CA VAL A 477 -25.94 2.04 -19.54
C VAL A 477 -24.76 1.24 -18.99
N TRP A 478 -24.08 0.45 -19.83
CA TRP A 478 -22.95 -0.38 -19.44
C TRP A 478 -21.74 0.44 -18.94
N PRO A 479 -21.15 1.34 -19.75
CA PRO A 479 -20.03 2.15 -19.30
C PRO A 479 -20.41 3.14 -18.20
N LEU A 480 -21.63 3.69 -18.22
CA LEU A 480 -22.11 4.59 -17.17
C LEU A 480 -22.19 3.87 -15.82
N ALA A 481 -22.74 2.65 -15.79
CA ALA A 481 -22.86 1.86 -14.57
C ALA A 481 -21.49 1.53 -13.98
N LEU A 482 -20.52 1.09 -14.80
CA LEU A 482 -19.16 0.83 -14.29
C LEU A 482 -18.45 2.08 -13.80
N THR A 483 -18.57 3.19 -14.53
CA THR A 483 -18.00 4.49 -14.12
C THR A 483 -18.61 4.97 -12.80
N ALA A 484 -19.94 4.88 -12.66
CA ALA A 484 -20.65 5.21 -11.44
C ALA A 484 -20.29 4.26 -10.29
N GLY A 485 -20.08 2.97 -10.57
CA GLY A 485 -19.63 1.97 -9.61
C GLY A 485 -18.23 2.24 -9.08
N ALA A 486 -17.32 2.72 -9.94
CA ALA A 486 -15.96 3.11 -9.59
C ALA A 486 -15.86 4.49 -8.94
N SER A 487 -16.88 5.35 -9.05
CA SER A 487 -16.88 6.67 -8.40
C SER A 487 -16.72 6.55 -6.88
N GLY A 488 -15.85 7.36 -6.28
CA GLY A 488 -15.53 7.32 -4.85
C GLY A 488 -14.72 6.09 -4.38
N LEU A 489 -14.43 5.12 -5.27
CA LEU A 489 -13.54 3.99 -4.95
C LEU A 489 -12.16 4.47 -4.54
N ARG A 490 -11.67 5.51 -5.21
CA ARG A 490 -10.38 6.10 -4.91
C ARG A 490 -10.35 6.76 -3.53
N ASP A 491 -11.41 7.47 -3.14
CA ASP A 491 -11.49 8.11 -1.82
C ASP A 491 -11.48 7.07 -0.70
N LEU A 492 -12.15 5.93 -0.91
CA LEU A 492 -12.13 4.80 0.01
C LEU A 492 -10.73 4.16 0.11
N LEU A 493 -10.04 3.96 -1.02
CA LEU A 493 -8.68 3.42 -1.03
C LEU A 493 -7.65 4.36 -0.38
N ASP A 494 -7.83 5.68 -0.55
CA ASP A 494 -7.00 6.69 0.09
C ASP A 494 -7.28 6.75 1.60
N HIS A 495 -8.54 6.56 2.02
CA HIS A 495 -8.90 6.50 3.42
C HIS A 495 -8.25 5.29 4.10
N ASP A 496 -8.39 4.09 3.54
CA ASP A 496 -7.74 2.88 4.06
C ASP A 496 -6.21 2.97 4.02
N THR A 497 -5.63 3.59 2.97
CA THR A 497 -4.19 3.81 2.89
C THR A 497 -3.70 4.78 3.98
N ARG A 498 -4.45 5.86 4.27
CA ARG A 498 -4.12 6.78 5.36
C ARG A 498 -4.26 6.11 6.73
N ALA A 499 -5.37 5.43 6.98
CA ALA A 499 -5.59 4.70 8.24
C ALA A 499 -4.50 3.66 8.50
N PHE A 500 -4.07 2.92 7.45
CA PHE A 500 -2.95 1.99 7.56
C PHE A 500 -1.63 2.72 7.83
N ALA A 501 -1.33 3.80 7.10
CA ALA A 501 -0.11 4.58 7.32
C ALA A 501 -0.05 5.13 8.76
N ASP A 502 -1.15 5.66 9.28
CA ASP A 502 -1.26 6.14 10.66
C ASP A 502 -1.00 5.00 11.67
N SER A 503 -1.52 3.80 11.41
CA SER A 503 -1.27 2.62 12.25
C SER A 503 0.21 2.20 12.25
N VAL A 504 0.87 2.28 11.09
CA VAL A 504 2.30 1.97 10.97
C VAL A 504 3.15 3.00 11.71
N VAL A 505 2.80 4.28 11.62
CA VAL A 505 3.47 5.36 12.37
C VAL A 505 3.34 5.13 13.89
N ARG A 506 2.13 4.85 14.38
CA ARG A 506 1.93 4.56 15.81
C ARG A 506 2.73 3.33 16.28
N ALA A 507 2.72 2.25 15.50
CA ALA A 507 3.46 1.04 15.82
C ALA A 507 4.98 1.27 15.80
N HIS A 508 5.46 2.10 14.88
CA HIS A 508 6.85 2.51 14.78
C HIS A 508 7.28 3.35 16.00
N ASP A 509 6.53 4.40 16.34
CA ASP A 509 6.85 5.27 17.47
C ASP A 509 6.82 4.48 18.81
N ALA A 510 5.87 3.56 18.96
CA ALA A 510 5.80 2.65 20.10
C ALA A 510 7.00 1.68 20.16
N ALA A 511 7.44 1.15 19.01
CA ALA A 511 8.61 0.29 18.93
C ALA A 511 9.91 1.06 19.23
N ALA A 512 10.04 2.29 18.76
CA ALA A 512 11.18 3.15 19.08
C ALA A 512 11.23 3.48 20.58
N ALA A 513 10.10 3.86 21.19
CA ALA A 513 10.05 4.13 22.63
C ALA A 513 10.40 2.88 23.46
N ALA A 514 9.86 1.71 23.09
CA ALA A 514 10.17 0.45 23.75
C ALA A 514 11.65 0.06 23.59
N GLY A 515 12.19 0.14 22.37
CA GLY A 515 13.59 -0.17 22.10
C GLY A 515 14.54 0.73 22.87
N PHE A 516 14.24 2.04 22.93
CA PHE A 516 15.02 3.00 23.72
C PHE A 516 15.04 2.63 25.21
N ALA A 517 13.88 2.34 25.80
CA ALA A 517 13.78 1.92 27.19
C ALA A 517 14.55 0.61 27.45
N THR A 518 14.39 -0.40 26.59
CA THR A 518 15.13 -1.67 26.71
C THR A 518 16.64 -1.47 26.61
N GLY A 519 17.10 -0.65 25.66
CA GLY A 519 18.52 -0.34 25.53
C GLY A 519 19.08 0.37 26.76
N ARG A 520 18.32 1.29 27.36
CA ARG A 520 18.68 1.96 28.62
C ARG A 520 18.77 0.97 29.77
N ASP A 521 17.75 0.14 29.94
CA ASP A 521 17.66 -0.85 31.02
C ASP A 521 18.73 -1.95 30.92
N ASP A 522 19.13 -2.33 29.70
CA ASP A 522 20.22 -3.29 29.47
C ASP A 522 21.55 -2.76 30.02
N VAL A 523 21.87 -1.48 29.77
CA VAL A 523 23.10 -0.87 30.29
C VAL A 523 23.03 -0.70 31.80
N LEU A 524 21.88 -0.28 32.33
CA LEU A 524 21.71 -0.13 33.78
C LEU A 524 21.92 -1.47 34.50
N ARG A 525 21.33 -2.57 34.00
CA ARG A 525 21.55 -3.92 34.55
C ARG A 525 23.02 -4.34 34.45
N LEU A 526 23.66 -4.12 33.30
CA LEU A 526 25.09 -4.42 33.13
C LEU A 526 25.98 -3.67 34.13
N VAL A 527 25.66 -2.39 34.39
CA VAL A 527 26.39 -1.57 35.36
C VAL A 527 26.13 -2.04 36.79
N GLU A 528 24.90 -2.42 37.13
CA GLU A 528 24.57 -2.98 38.45
C GLU A 528 25.30 -4.29 38.73
N ASP A 529 25.27 -5.22 37.77
CA ASP A 529 25.99 -6.49 37.88
C ASP A 529 27.49 -6.23 38.09
N ALA A 530 28.05 -5.28 37.34
CA ALA A 530 29.43 -4.87 37.53
C ALA A 530 29.66 -4.23 38.91
N VAL A 531 28.82 -3.31 39.40
CA VAL A 531 28.97 -2.72 40.76
C VAL A 531 28.93 -3.80 41.84
N ASN A 532 28.01 -4.76 41.72
CA ASN A 532 27.87 -5.86 42.67
C ASN A 532 29.13 -6.74 42.67
N GLU A 533 29.64 -7.10 41.49
CA GLU A 533 30.91 -7.83 41.37
C GLU A 533 32.09 -7.03 41.97
N ALA A 534 32.10 -5.70 41.80
CA ALA A 534 33.11 -4.82 42.39
C ALA A 534 33.10 -4.93 43.90
N SER A 535 31.91 -4.78 44.45
CA SER A 535 31.67 -4.67 45.89
C SER A 535 32.00 -6.00 46.56
N GLU A 536 31.63 -7.11 45.93
CA GLU A 536 32.00 -8.45 46.37
C GLU A 536 33.53 -8.64 46.35
N ARG A 537 34.22 -8.23 45.28
CA ARG A 537 35.69 -8.31 45.24
C ARG A 537 36.36 -7.46 46.33
N VAL A 538 35.86 -6.26 46.60
CA VAL A 538 36.36 -5.42 47.71
C VAL A 538 36.14 -6.13 49.04
N ALA A 539 34.97 -6.72 49.26
CA ALA A 539 34.65 -7.42 50.50
C ALA A 539 35.52 -8.68 50.71
N VAL A 540 35.73 -9.48 49.67
CA VAL A 540 36.44 -10.76 49.72
C VAL A 540 37.97 -10.58 49.74
N HIS A 541 38.50 -9.56 49.04
CA HIS A 541 39.94 -9.37 48.86
C HIS A 541 40.49 -8.14 49.57
N ARG A 542 39.75 -7.55 50.52
CA ARG A 542 40.13 -6.32 51.23
C ARG A 542 41.56 -6.35 51.77
N ASP A 543 41.97 -7.48 52.36
CA ASP A 543 43.26 -7.65 53.02
C ASP A 543 44.44 -7.76 52.03
N VAL A 544 44.16 -7.97 50.74
CA VAL A 544 45.16 -8.17 49.68
C VAL A 544 45.19 -6.98 48.69
N LEU A 545 44.19 -6.10 48.75
CA LEU A 545 44.17 -4.85 48.00
C LEU A 545 45.10 -3.82 48.64
N ASP A 546 45.68 -2.93 47.82
CA ASP A 546 46.50 -1.83 48.32
C ASP A 546 45.65 -0.92 49.23
N PRO A 547 46.02 -0.74 50.51
CA PRO A 547 45.26 0.09 51.46
C PRO A 547 45.04 1.53 50.98
N ALA A 548 45.94 2.05 50.13
CA ALA A 548 45.82 3.40 49.57
C ALA A 548 44.68 3.52 48.54
N PHE A 549 44.28 2.42 47.90
CA PHE A 549 43.24 2.42 46.86
C PHE A 549 41.83 2.13 47.41
N VAL A 550 41.70 1.45 48.55
CA VAL A 550 40.40 1.07 49.11
C VAL A 550 39.44 2.26 49.29
N PRO A 551 39.83 3.41 49.88
CA PRO A 551 38.93 4.55 50.03
C PRO A 551 38.47 5.14 48.69
N GLU A 552 39.35 5.16 47.68
CA GLU A 552 39.04 5.69 46.35
C GLU A 552 38.10 4.74 45.57
N ILE A 553 38.25 3.43 45.75
CA ILE A 553 37.35 2.42 45.18
C ILE A 553 35.95 2.59 45.79
N GLU A 554 35.83 2.62 47.12
CA GLU A 554 34.57 2.81 47.83
C GLU A 554 33.87 4.11 47.40
N ARG A 555 34.62 5.22 47.29
CA ARG A 555 34.11 6.50 46.79
C ARG A 555 33.56 6.42 45.36
N ARG A 556 34.27 5.74 44.45
CA ARG A 556 33.84 5.59 43.05
C ARG A 556 32.61 4.70 42.92
N LEU A 557 32.50 3.63 43.70
CA LEU A 557 31.32 2.77 43.72
C LEU A 557 30.09 3.50 44.28
N ALA A 558 30.26 4.31 45.33
CA ALA A 558 29.21 5.17 45.86
C ALA A 558 28.72 6.18 44.79
N LEU A 559 29.65 6.82 44.06
CA LEU A 559 29.32 7.75 42.97
C LEU A 559 28.53 7.05 41.84
N VAL A 560 28.89 5.82 41.48
CA VAL A 560 28.16 5.05 40.46
C VAL A 560 26.74 4.74 40.94
N ASN A 561 26.56 4.33 42.20
CA ASN A 561 25.25 4.07 42.79
C ASN A 561 24.36 5.33 42.83
N GLU A 562 24.92 6.48 43.22
CA GLU A 562 24.20 7.75 43.22
C GLU A 562 23.70 8.11 41.80
N ARG A 563 24.57 7.96 40.80
CA ARG A 563 24.22 8.22 39.39
C ARG A 563 23.22 7.22 38.82
N LEU A 564 23.30 5.94 39.20
CA LEU A 564 22.31 4.92 38.83
C LEU A 564 20.91 5.29 39.33
N VAL A 565 20.80 5.78 40.57
CA VAL A 565 19.52 6.26 41.14
C VAL A 565 19.02 7.48 40.36
N ALA A 566 19.88 8.45 40.08
CA ALA A 566 19.50 9.65 39.32
C ALA A 566 18.98 9.33 37.92
N ILE A 567 19.60 8.39 37.20
CA ILE A 567 19.19 7.98 35.84
C ILE A 567 17.87 7.18 35.86
N ARG A 568 17.55 6.49 36.96
CA ARG A 568 16.28 5.76 37.11
C ARG A 568 15.11 6.67 37.46
N CYS A 569 15.37 7.71 38.24
CA CYS A 569 14.36 8.67 38.68
C CYS A 569 14.10 9.79 37.64
N GLY A 570 14.96 9.92 36.62
CA GLY A 570 14.83 10.82 35.48
C GLY A 570 14.36 10.12 34.20
#